data_AF-A0A6L5K3N8-F1
#
_entry.id   AF-A0A6L5K3N8-F1
#
_cell.length_a   1.000
_cell.length_b   1.000
_cell.length_c   1.000
_cell.angle_alpha   90.00
_cell.angle_beta   90.00
_cell.angle_gamma   90.00
#
_symmetry.space_group_name_H-M   'P 1'
#
loop_
_entity.id
_entity.type
_entity.pdbx_description
1 polymer ?
#
loop_
_entity_poly.entity_id
_entity_poly.type
_entity_poly.pdbx_seq_one_letter_code
_entity_poly.pdbx_strand_id
1 'polypeptide(L)'
;MPVINIISSDGRISNFLVDKDEVSIGRSEDNDLVLSDGSVSRHHAKILKTNKGYVISDLGSFNGTRVNGKSIQSSPLIQDDEIRVGIVKLNFVKDKSSASPLDSVILTTDGRKGTEQKEIHESIVEEAPSEDSKELLISTDADKIPIDSSFILDSKKDKKKEEVSEELTSLERMNKVLFVLYEISKQLHAIHDFNELLQKIMDLIFVVVDADYGYVILTGEKKKDDLAPVVVKYKDDKVKAKGELRASRTIINRVVKDKVAVLTSNAMTDSRFGQAQSLMMQQIRSAMCVPLWKKDKVIGVIQLDSVRPDKQFTEDDLELLKAIGSQMAMVIEQASLNEKIREEERMRNRLERFHSPQLIEMILKESEEEQENIMESKDLTATILFTDIIGFTSLSEEMSPREINLMLNQFFSRMTEIIFKYDGMIDKYIGDCLMAVFGAPIEKKKDPERAIQAAQEMRKELKKMIANEGLEKKFDVRVGINTGHVVAGNIGSPNRMEYTVIGDPVNIASRLESIAKPNQILIGEETYKLVKGKFKIKKIGPKKVKGKSAEIMVYEAL
;
A
#
# COMPACT_ATOMS: atom_id res chain seq x y z
N MET A 1 17.38 7.01 31.39
CA MET A 1 16.31 6.25 32.07
C MET A 1 15.30 5.81 31.01
N PRO A 2 14.56 4.70 31.16
CA PRO A 2 13.60 4.33 30.13
C PRO A 2 12.45 5.32 30.06
N VAL A 3 11.99 5.55 28.84
CA VAL A 3 10.87 6.42 28.51
C VAL A 3 9.77 5.54 27.91
N ILE A 4 8.54 5.74 28.38
CA ILE A 4 7.35 5.20 27.72
C ILE A 4 6.78 6.33 26.85
N ASN A 5 6.81 6.14 25.55
CA ASN A 5 6.14 7.04 24.61
C ASN A 5 4.68 6.59 24.53
N ILE A 6 3.78 7.42 25.06
CA ILE A 6 2.34 7.22 25.02
C ILE A 6 1.83 7.86 23.74
N ILE A 7 1.21 7.04 22.89
CA ILE A 7 0.52 7.53 21.70
C ILE A 7 -0.96 7.57 22.06
N SER A 8 -1.44 8.77 22.37
CA SER A 8 -2.85 9.02 22.63
C SER A 8 -3.69 8.79 21.37
N SER A 9 -4.99 8.55 21.54
CA SER A 9 -5.93 8.28 20.43
C SER A 9 -6.08 9.46 19.46
N ASP A 10 -5.66 10.66 19.85
CA ASP A 10 -5.56 11.89 19.05
C ASP A 10 -4.19 12.07 18.35
N GLY A 11 -3.29 11.08 18.45
CA GLY A 11 -1.96 11.09 17.83
C GLY A 11 -0.92 11.91 18.58
N ARG A 12 -1.24 12.49 19.74
CA ARG A 12 -0.24 13.17 20.57
C ARG A 12 0.71 12.15 21.19
N ILE A 13 2.00 12.43 21.06
CA ILE A 13 3.07 11.66 21.71
C ILE A 13 3.40 12.38 23.01
N SER A 14 3.18 11.71 24.14
CA SER A 14 3.64 12.17 25.44
C SER A 14 4.65 11.17 26.01
N ASN A 15 5.65 11.68 26.72
CA ASN A 15 6.74 10.88 27.25
C ASN A 15 6.56 10.74 28.75
N PHE A 16 6.53 9.49 29.24
CA PHE A 16 6.51 9.20 30.66
C PHE A 16 7.84 8.58 31.09
N LEU A 17 8.49 9.18 32.08
CA LEU A 17 9.76 8.69 32.64
C LEU A 17 9.49 7.57 33.64
N VAL A 18 10.11 6.41 33.45
CA VAL A 18 10.04 5.32 34.42
C VAL A 18 11.09 5.55 35.50
N ASP A 19 10.74 6.36 36.49
CA ASP A 19 11.60 6.82 37.59
C ASP A 19 11.43 6.03 38.90
N LYS A 20 10.32 5.28 39.04
CA LYS A 20 10.04 4.38 40.17
C LYS A 20 10.40 2.93 39.89
N ASP A 21 10.63 2.16 40.96
CA ASP A 21 10.86 0.71 40.88
C ASP A 21 9.58 -0.06 40.53
N GLU A 22 8.41 0.52 40.84
CA GLU A 22 7.09 0.06 40.42
C GLU A 22 6.32 1.24 39.83
N VAL A 23 5.81 1.08 38.60
CA VAL A 23 4.95 2.05 37.91
C VAL A 23 3.62 1.37 37.63
N SER A 24 2.55 1.89 38.23
CA SER A 24 1.17 1.46 38.02
C SER A 24 0.55 2.15 36.80
N ILE A 25 -0.22 1.41 36.01
CA ILE A 25 -0.86 1.89 34.78
C ILE A 25 -2.35 1.59 34.86
N GLY A 26 -3.19 2.62 34.69
CA GLY A 26 -4.64 2.43 34.77
C GLY A 26 -5.42 3.70 34.49
N ARG A 27 -6.75 3.57 34.48
CA ARG A 27 -7.67 4.69 34.22
C ARG A 27 -7.91 5.57 35.45
N SER A 28 -7.74 5.02 36.64
CA SER A 28 -7.92 5.79 37.87
C SER A 28 -6.75 6.73 38.12
N GLU A 29 -7.03 7.88 38.73
CA GLU A 29 -6.05 8.95 39.01
C GLU A 29 -4.99 8.56 40.06
N ASP A 30 -5.17 7.45 40.78
CA ASP A 30 -4.20 6.91 41.73
C ASP A 30 -3.09 6.07 41.09
N ASN A 31 -3.09 5.90 39.76
CA ASN A 31 -2.00 5.25 39.03
C ASN A 31 -0.88 6.23 38.68
N ASP A 32 0.34 5.74 38.57
CA ASP A 32 1.51 6.54 38.16
C ASP A 32 1.40 6.98 36.70
N LEU A 33 0.90 6.11 35.82
CA LEU A 33 0.54 6.41 34.44
C LEU A 33 -0.98 6.31 34.26
N VAL A 34 -1.63 7.47 34.29
CA VAL A 34 -3.09 7.59 34.12
C VAL A 34 -3.46 7.63 32.64
N LEU A 35 -4.28 6.68 32.19
CA LEU A 35 -4.79 6.60 30.82
C LEU A 35 -6.31 6.73 30.84
N SER A 36 -6.85 7.89 30.44
CA SER A 36 -8.26 8.27 30.58
C SER A 36 -9.25 7.51 29.68
N ASP A 37 -8.78 6.52 28.90
CA ASP A 37 -9.60 5.81 27.92
C ASP A 37 -10.53 4.76 28.57
N GLY A 38 -11.77 4.67 28.07
CA GLY A 38 -12.79 3.76 28.58
C GLY A 38 -12.43 2.27 28.47
N SER A 39 -11.53 1.90 27.55
CA SER A 39 -11.03 0.54 27.37
C SER A 39 -9.95 0.13 28.39
N VAL A 40 -9.45 1.09 29.20
CA VAL A 40 -8.46 0.85 30.24
C VAL A 40 -9.16 0.59 31.57
N SER A 41 -8.85 -0.54 32.23
CA SER A 41 -9.32 -0.82 33.59
C SER A 41 -8.76 0.19 34.60
N ARG A 42 -9.48 0.39 35.72
CA ARG A 42 -9.07 1.28 36.82
C ARG A 42 -7.62 1.07 37.26
N HIS A 43 -7.23 -0.20 37.42
CA HIS A 43 -5.85 -0.65 37.61
C HIS A 43 -5.60 -1.74 36.57
N HIS A 44 -4.86 -1.44 35.50
CA HIS A 44 -4.80 -2.30 34.32
C HIS A 44 -3.54 -3.16 34.30
N ALA A 45 -2.38 -2.52 34.44
CA ALA A 45 -1.09 -3.17 34.35
C ALA A 45 -0.09 -2.49 35.28
N LYS A 46 1.06 -3.12 35.48
CA LYS A 46 2.18 -2.52 36.17
C LYS A 46 3.52 -2.89 35.54
N ILE A 47 4.49 -1.98 35.63
CA ILE A 47 5.86 -2.21 35.22
C ILE A 47 6.73 -2.26 36.48
N LEU A 48 7.47 -3.35 36.63
CA LEU A 48 8.41 -3.58 37.72
C LEU A 48 9.84 -3.56 37.20
N LYS A 49 10.69 -2.78 37.87
CA LYS A 49 12.13 -2.79 37.66
C LYS A 49 12.74 -3.96 38.45
N THR A 50 13.50 -4.79 37.77
CA THR A 50 14.20 -5.95 38.33
C THR A 50 15.69 -5.85 38.06
N ASN A 51 16.50 -6.68 38.75
CA ASN A 51 17.93 -6.77 38.51
C ASN A 51 18.31 -7.18 37.06
N LYS A 52 17.34 -7.67 36.26
CA LYS A 52 17.53 -8.13 34.88
C LYS A 52 16.87 -7.22 33.83
N GLY A 53 16.22 -6.13 34.23
CA GLY A 53 15.49 -5.23 33.33
C GLY A 53 14.09 -4.90 33.82
N TYR A 54 13.17 -4.55 32.91
CA TYR A 54 11.79 -4.18 33.24
C TYR A 54 10.84 -5.30 32.86
N VAL A 55 9.82 -5.54 33.68
CA VAL A 55 8.79 -6.56 33.44
C VAL A 55 7.43 -5.90 33.56
N ILE A 56 6.60 -6.02 32.51
CA ILE A 56 5.19 -5.62 32.57
C ILE A 56 4.32 -6.80 32.99
N SER A 57 3.33 -6.55 33.84
CA SER A 57 2.34 -7.55 34.25
C SER A 57 0.94 -6.98 34.19
N ASP A 58 -0.01 -7.78 33.73
CA ASP A 58 -1.44 -7.45 33.72
C ASP A 58 -2.04 -7.72 35.11
N LEU A 59 -2.91 -6.81 35.59
CA LEU A 59 -3.53 -6.90 36.92
C LEU A 59 -4.93 -7.55 36.88
N GLY A 60 -5.23 -8.36 35.86
CA GLY A 60 -6.56 -8.94 35.64
C GLY A 60 -7.49 -7.95 34.95
N SER A 61 -6.95 -7.18 34.00
CA SER A 61 -7.70 -6.16 33.28
C SER A 61 -8.79 -6.78 32.39
N PHE A 62 -9.86 -6.02 32.13
CA PHE A 62 -11.00 -6.52 31.35
C PHE A 62 -10.64 -6.80 29.88
N ASN A 63 -9.74 -5.99 29.30
CA ASN A 63 -9.34 -6.10 27.89
C ASN A 63 -7.97 -6.76 27.68
N GLY A 64 -7.26 -7.07 28.77
CA GLY A 64 -5.92 -7.67 28.76
C GLY A 64 -4.82 -6.72 28.26
N THR A 65 -3.63 -6.90 28.81
CA THR A 65 -2.41 -6.25 28.31
C THR A 65 -1.79 -7.07 27.19
N ARG A 66 -1.31 -6.41 26.12
CA ARG A 66 -0.57 -7.06 25.03
C ARG A 66 0.80 -6.45 24.83
N VAL A 67 1.79 -7.26 24.51
CA VAL A 67 3.13 -6.82 24.09
C VAL A 67 3.42 -7.41 22.71
N ASN A 68 3.76 -6.56 21.74
CA ASN A 68 3.98 -6.93 20.33
C ASN A 68 2.85 -7.81 19.76
N GLY A 69 1.61 -7.45 20.08
CA GLY A 69 0.39 -8.14 19.63
C GLY A 69 0.00 -9.41 20.41
N LYS A 70 0.84 -9.90 21.33
CA LYS A 70 0.55 -11.11 22.13
C LYS A 70 -0.02 -10.73 23.50
N SER A 71 -1.09 -11.39 23.93
CA SER A 71 -1.66 -11.22 25.28
C SER A 71 -0.70 -11.77 26.32
N ILE A 72 -0.48 -11.02 27.41
CA ILE A 72 0.44 -11.39 28.48
C ILE A 72 -0.25 -11.38 29.83
N GLN A 73 0.20 -12.26 30.75
CA GLN A 73 0.01 -12.06 32.19
C GLN A 73 1.23 -11.37 32.79
N SER A 74 2.43 -11.73 32.33
CA SER A 74 3.70 -11.08 32.66
C SER A 74 4.69 -11.26 31.52
N SER A 75 5.49 -10.23 31.21
CA SER A 75 6.47 -10.29 30.12
C SER A 75 7.65 -9.32 30.36
N PRO A 76 8.91 -9.72 30.11
CA PRO A 76 10.03 -8.80 30.13
C PRO A 76 9.93 -7.80 28.96
N LEU A 77 10.25 -6.54 29.22
CA LEU A 77 10.27 -5.46 28.22
C LEU A 77 11.68 -5.27 27.65
N ILE A 78 11.77 -5.20 26.33
CA ILE A 78 12.97 -4.88 25.56
C ILE A 78 12.78 -3.60 24.74
N GLN A 79 13.87 -3.11 24.15
CA GLN A 79 13.89 -1.87 23.36
C GLN A 79 12.85 -1.89 22.23
N ASP A 80 12.09 -0.80 22.11
CA ASP A 80 11.08 -0.53 21.08
C ASP A 80 9.87 -1.49 21.12
N ASP A 81 9.61 -2.11 22.28
CA ASP A 81 8.43 -2.94 22.49
C ASP A 81 7.13 -2.12 22.44
N GLU A 82 6.19 -2.56 21.59
CA GLU A 82 4.83 -2.03 21.56
C GLU A 82 3.99 -2.69 22.66
N ILE A 83 3.54 -1.89 23.62
CA ILE A 83 2.63 -2.31 24.69
C ILE A 83 1.24 -1.74 24.37
N ARG A 84 0.21 -2.59 24.44
CA ARG A 84 -1.20 -2.16 24.38
C ARG A 84 -1.90 -2.40 25.70
N VAL A 85 -2.54 -1.33 26.17
CA VAL A 85 -3.36 -1.30 27.38
C VAL A 85 -4.74 -0.84 26.91
N GLY A 86 -5.67 -1.78 26.69
CA GLY A 86 -6.90 -1.49 25.96
C GLY A 86 -6.62 -1.09 24.51
N ILE A 87 -7.14 0.07 24.07
CA ILE A 87 -6.86 0.65 22.75
C ILE A 87 -5.65 1.60 22.74
N VAL A 88 -5.11 1.95 23.91
CA VAL A 88 -3.98 2.87 24.03
C VAL A 88 -2.68 2.14 23.69
N LYS A 89 -1.88 2.75 22.82
CA LYS A 89 -0.58 2.23 22.38
C LYS A 89 0.55 2.96 23.11
N LEU A 90 1.43 2.20 23.73
CA LEU A 90 2.63 2.66 24.41
C LEU A 90 3.84 2.03 23.72
N ASN A 91 4.97 2.75 23.67
CA ASN A 91 6.24 2.23 23.18
C ASN A 91 7.32 2.36 24.26
N PHE A 92 8.00 1.25 24.59
CA PHE A 92 9.03 1.22 25.61
C PHE A 92 10.43 1.47 25.01
N VAL A 93 11.07 2.56 25.42
CA VAL A 93 12.40 2.96 24.93
C VAL A 93 13.39 2.95 26.09
N LYS A 94 14.46 2.16 25.97
CA LYS A 94 15.56 2.07 26.94
C LYS A 94 16.73 2.92 26.43
N ASP A 95 16.87 4.14 26.94
CA ASP A 95 18.00 5.08 26.73
C ASP A 95 18.87 4.89 25.47
N LYS A 96 18.70 5.79 24.49
CA LYS A 96 19.73 6.14 23.51
C LYS A 96 20.28 7.52 23.87
N SER A 97 21.59 7.59 24.11
CA SER A 97 22.38 8.80 23.94
C SER A 97 22.16 9.37 22.53
N SER A 98 21.83 10.66 22.46
CA SER A 98 21.82 11.54 21.27
C SER A 98 21.21 10.95 19.98
N ALA A 99 19.95 11.26 19.71
CA ALA A 99 19.39 11.23 18.36
C ALA A 99 18.87 12.63 18.01
N SER A 100 19.48 13.24 17.00
CA SER A 100 19.11 14.51 16.39
C SER A 100 17.69 14.49 15.81
N PRO A 101 17.05 15.65 15.59
CA PRO A 101 15.72 15.73 15.00
C PRO A 101 15.75 15.17 13.58
N LEU A 102 14.72 14.39 13.22
CA LEU A 102 14.54 13.85 11.88
C LEU A 102 14.66 14.95 10.81
N ASP A 103 15.49 14.67 9.82
CA ASP A 103 15.73 15.46 8.63
C ASP A 103 14.42 15.93 7.97
N SER A 104 14.32 17.25 7.78
CA SER A 104 13.40 17.89 6.85
C SER A 104 13.69 17.41 5.42
N VAL A 105 12.75 16.72 4.80
CA VAL A 105 12.77 16.45 3.36
C VAL A 105 12.37 17.73 2.63
N ILE A 106 13.35 18.38 2.00
CA ILE A 106 13.13 19.50 1.07
C ILE A 106 12.84 18.92 -0.31
N LEU A 107 11.64 19.18 -0.85
CA LEU A 107 11.30 18.99 -2.25
C LEU A 107 11.67 20.26 -3.02
N THR A 108 12.58 20.15 -3.98
CA THR A 108 12.88 21.22 -4.94
C THR A 108 12.21 20.93 -6.29
N THR A 109 11.65 21.96 -6.91
CA THR A 109 11.31 21.99 -8.33
C THR A 109 12.14 23.07 -9.02
N ASP A 110 12.52 22.79 -10.26
CA ASP A 110 13.48 23.53 -11.07
C ASP A 110 13.16 25.01 -11.31
N GLY A 111 14.24 25.81 -11.33
CA GLY A 111 14.46 26.78 -12.41
C GLY A 111 14.13 28.25 -12.15
N ARG A 112 15.08 29.01 -11.59
CA ARG A 112 15.79 30.15 -12.24
C ARG A 112 16.53 31.03 -11.22
N LYS A 113 17.73 31.46 -11.64
CA LYS A 113 18.68 32.32 -10.92
C LYS A 113 18.09 33.68 -10.54
N GLY A 114 18.42 34.15 -9.34
CA GLY A 114 18.31 35.56 -8.92
C GLY A 114 18.62 35.71 -7.43
N THR A 115 19.80 36.24 -7.13
CA THR A 115 20.39 36.51 -5.80
C THR A 115 19.59 37.49 -4.96
N GLU A 116 19.42 37.21 -3.66
CA GLU A 116 19.64 38.16 -2.56
C GLU A 116 19.59 37.45 -1.19
N GLN A 117 20.69 37.56 -0.43
CA GLN A 117 20.83 37.13 0.97
C GLN A 117 20.33 38.23 1.90
N LYS A 118 19.70 37.86 3.03
CA LYS A 118 19.93 38.54 4.33
C LYS A 118 19.39 37.74 5.52
N GLU A 119 20.27 37.61 6.51
CA GLU A 119 20.08 37.02 7.84
C GLU A 119 19.18 37.87 8.74
N ILE A 120 18.53 37.25 9.74
CA ILE A 120 17.91 37.95 10.87
C ILE A 120 18.36 37.28 12.17
N HIS A 121 18.96 38.09 13.04
CA HIS A 121 19.49 37.79 14.37
C HIS A 121 18.42 37.70 15.46
N GLU A 122 18.75 36.97 16.53
CA GLU A 122 18.07 36.87 17.83
C GLU A 122 18.10 38.17 18.66
N SER A 123 17.05 38.38 19.47
CA SER A 123 17.17 39.07 20.77
C SER A 123 15.96 38.81 21.69
N ILE A 124 16.21 38.04 22.77
CA ILE A 124 15.89 38.16 24.21
C ILE A 124 14.54 38.76 24.70
N VAL A 125 14.02 38.07 25.72
CA VAL A 125 12.82 38.24 26.58
C VAL A 125 12.94 39.36 27.62
N GLU A 126 11.84 40.06 27.95
CA GLU A 126 11.55 40.55 29.32
C GLU A 126 10.04 40.83 29.57
N GLU A 127 9.65 40.81 30.85
CA GLU A 127 8.36 40.42 31.48
C GLU A 127 7.23 41.47 31.56
N ALA A 128 5.97 41.01 31.72
CA ALA A 128 4.91 41.61 32.57
C ALA A 128 3.73 40.60 32.78
N PRO A 129 2.82 40.73 33.78
CA PRO A 129 2.70 39.78 34.90
C PRO A 129 1.42 38.91 34.92
N SER A 130 1.48 37.93 35.81
CA SER A 130 0.44 37.02 36.32
C SER A 130 -0.84 37.69 36.84
N GLU A 131 -2.01 37.10 36.55
CA GLU A 131 -2.93 36.53 37.56
C GLU A 131 -4.21 35.90 36.94
N ASP A 132 -4.60 34.77 37.54
CA ASP A 132 -5.90 34.10 37.60
C ASP A 132 -6.50 33.35 36.39
N SER A 133 -6.04 32.10 36.28
CA SER A 133 -6.87 30.93 36.00
C SER A 133 -8.06 30.83 36.98
N LYS A 134 -9.29 30.67 36.47
CA LYS A 134 -10.36 30.03 37.26
C LYS A 134 -11.05 28.93 36.45
N GLU A 135 -10.83 27.73 36.98
CA GLU A 135 -11.49 26.47 36.69
C GLU A 135 -13.01 26.58 36.84
N LEU A 136 -13.76 25.95 35.93
CA LEU A 136 -15.19 25.71 36.10
C LEU A 136 -15.37 24.33 36.75
N LEU A 137 -15.35 24.32 38.08
CA LEU A 137 -15.79 23.19 38.90
C LEU A 137 -17.32 23.27 39.06
N ILE A 138 -18.03 22.25 38.58
CA ILE A 138 -19.42 21.99 38.95
C ILE A 138 -19.38 21.10 40.19
N SER A 139 -19.73 21.66 41.35
CA SER A 139 -20.12 20.88 42.52
C SER A 139 -21.61 21.08 42.82
N THR A 140 -22.28 19.95 42.99
CA THR A 140 -23.59 19.81 43.61
C THR A 140 -23.50 20.17 45.09
N ASP A 141 -24.36 21.07 45.58
CA ASP A 141 -25.16 20.83 46.79
C ASP A 141 -26.12 21.99 47.10
N ALA A 142 -27.22 21.59 47.73
CA ALA A 142 -28.41 22.37 48.00
C ALA A 142 -28.26 23.38 49.16
N ASP A 143 -29.24 24.29 49.16
CA ASP A 143 -29.81 25.03 50.28
C ASP A 143 -29.34 26.46 50.65
N LYS A 144 -30.39 27.30 50.76
CA LYS A 144 -30.56 28.59 51.45
C LYS A 144 -30.18 29.88 50.71
N ILE A 145 -31.20 30.39 50.01
CA ILE A 145 -31.41 31.79 49.65
C ILE A 145 -31.86 32.58 50.91
N PRO A 146 -31.39 33.83 51.09
CA PRO A 146 -32.31 34.89 51.49
C PRO A 146 -32.46 35.97 50.41
N ILE A 147 -33.73 36.33 50.26
CA ILE A 147 -34.34 37.33 49.40
C ILE A 147 -33.90 38.74 49.83
N ASP A 148 -33.57 39.64 48.89
CA ASP A 148 -34.25 40.93 48.81
C ASP A 148 -34.09 41.60 47.45
N SER A 149 -34.91 42.61 47.25
CA SER A 149 -35.74 42.83 46.08
C SER A 149 -35.35 44.06 45.26
N SER A 150 -35.85 44.06 44.02
CA SER A 150 -36.26 45.23 43.24
C SER A 150 -35.16 46.11 42.59
N PHE A 151 -35.15 46.20 41.25
CA PHE A 151 -35.72 47.34 40.49
C PHE A 151 -35.40 47.26 38.98
N ILE A 152 -36.48 47.29 38.19
CA ILE A 152 -36.70 47.88 36.85
C ILE A 152 -36.00 47.28 35.61
N LEU A 153 -36.88 46.87 34.67
CA LEU A 153 -36.62 46.52 33.28
C LEU A 153 -36.11 47.71 32.46
N ASP A 154 -35.16 47.46 31.55
CA ASP A 154 -35.15 48.22 30.29
C ASP A 154 -34.61 47.39 29.09
N SER A 155 -35.52 47.18 28.12
CA SER A 155 -35.39 47.11 26.64
C SER A 155 -34.13 46.63 25.88
N LYS A 156 -33.14 45.97 26.50
CA LYS A 156 -31.93 45.41 25.81
C LYS A 156 -31.86 43.88 25.70
N LYS A 157 -32.90 43.15 26.11
CA LYS A 157 -32.85 41.67 26.21
C LYS A 157 -33.12 40.91 24.92
N ASP A 158 -33.77 41.49 23.92
CA ASP A 158 -34.16 40.73 22.72
C ASP A 158 -33.02 40.60 21.69
N LYS A 159 -32.27 41.67 21.41
CA LYS A 159 -31.11 41.60 20.50
C LYS A 159 -29.99 40.66 20.98
N LYS A 160 -29.74 40.62 22.29
CA LYS A 160 -28.69 39.77 22.88
C LYS A 160 -29.09 38.29 22.97
N LYS A 161 -30.39 37.98 22.96
CA LYS A 161 -30.88 36.59 22.91
C LYS A 161 -30.82 36.02 21.50
N GLU A 162 -31.09 36.84 20.48
CA GLU A 162 -30.96 36.45 19.08
C GLU A 162 -29.50 36.17 18.71
N GLU A 163 -28.56 37.08 19.02
CA GLU A 163 -27.12 36.91 18.74
C GLU A 163 -26.53 35.65 19.41
N VAL A 164 -26.84 35.41 20.69
CA VAL A 164 -26.36 34.21 21.42
C VAL A 164 -26.98 32.92 20.88
N SER A 165 -28.23 32.96 20.41
CA SER A 165 -28.89 31.79 19.81
C SER A 165 -28.36 31.45 18.41
N GLU A 166 -27.96 32.46 17.64
CA GLU A 166 -27.33 32.31 16.32
C GLU A 166 -25.89 31.77 16.46
N GLU A 167 -25.13 32.25 17.45
CA GLU A 167 -23.80 31.73 17.75
C GLU A 167 -23.85 30.25 18.20
N LEU A 168 -24.77 29.89 19.10
CA LEU A 168 -24.96 28.50 19.57
C LEU A 168 -25.34 27.55 18.41
N THR A 169 -26.24 27.98 17.52
CA THR A 169 -26.62 27.17 16.34
C THR A 169 -25.51 27.09 15.29
N SER A 170 -24.66 28.12 15.15
CA SER A 170 -23.47 28.06 14.27
C SER A 170 -22.41 27.08 14.81
N LEU A 171 -22.23 27.01 16.12
CA LEU A 171 -21.29 26.10 16.78
C LEU A 171 -21.77 24.64 16.71
N GLU A 172 -23.07 24.41 16.90
CA GLU A 172 -23.68 23.09 16.68
C GLU A 172 -23.53 22.61 15.23
N ARG A 173 -23.65 23.50 14.25
CA ARG A 173 -23.41 23.22 12.82
C ARG A 173 -21.95 22.82 12.59
N MET A 174 -20.99 23.58 13.09
CA MET A 174 -19.56 23.30 12.93
C MET A 174 -19.14 21.98 13.62
N ASN A 175 -19.72 21.68 14.77
CA ASN A 175 -19.51 20.39 15.47
C ASN A 175 -20.11 19.20 14.70
N LYS A 176 -21.25 19.36 14.03
CA LYS A 176 -21.84 18.34 13.15
C LYS A 176 -20.95 18.05 11.94
N VAL A 177 -20.44 19.09 11.29
CA VAL A 177 -19.47 18.96 10.19
C VAL A 177 -18.24 18.20 10.70
N LEU A 178 -17.65 18.65 11.81
CA LEU A 178 -16.45 18.04 12.39
C LEU A 178 -16.67 16.56 12.77
N PHE A 179 -17.84 16.22 13.33
CA PHE A 179 -18.21 14.84 13.66
C PHE A 179 -18.24 13.94 12.41
N VAL A 180 -18.88 14.38 11.32
CA VAL A 180 -18.94 13.59 10.10
C VAL A 180 -17.56 13.44 9.47
N LEU A 181 -16.78 14.53 9.41
CA LEU A 181 -15.42 14.49 8.87
C LEU A 181 -14.51 13.54 9.69
N TYR A 182 -14.65 13.54 11.01
CA TYR A 182 -13.92 12.66 11.91
C TYR A 182 -14.32 11.19 11.73
N GLU A 183 -15.62 10.88 11.68
CA GLU A 183 -16.09 9.50 11.50
C GLU A 183 -15.72 8.95 10.11
N ILE A 184 -15.78 9.76 9.04
CA ILE A 184 -15.27 9.37 7.72
C ILE A 184 -13.77 9.09 7.78
N SER A 185 -12.99 9.99 8.40
CA SER A 185 -11.54 9.83 8.58
C SER A 185 -11.17 8.57 9.36
N LYS A 186 -11.96 8.21 10.37
CA LYS A 186 -11.74 7.01 11.19
C LYS A 186 -12.07 5.72 10.45
N GLN A 187 -13.11 5.73 9.60
CA GLN A 187 -13.56 4.54 8.87
C GLN A 187 -12.73 4.25 7.60
N LEU A 188 -11.95 5.23 7.12
CA LEU A 188 -11.07 5.12 5.95
C LEU A 188 -10.05 3.97 6.02
N HIS A 189 -9.62 3.57 7.22
CA HIS A 189 -8.65 2.48 7.40
C HIS A 189 -9.27 1.14 7.80
N ALA A 190 -10.54 1.13 8.21
CA ALA A 190 -11.16 -0.02 8.87
C ALA A 190 -11.94 -0.95 7.93
N ILE A 191 -12.34 -0.47 6.76
CA ILE A 191 -13.26 -1.18 5.86
C ILE A 191 -12.51 -1.64 4.60
N HIS A 192 -12.54 -2.95 4.34
CA HIS A 192 -11.91 -3.55 3.16
C HIS A 192 -12.83 -3.58 1.93
N ASP A 193 -14.15 -3.39 2.11
CA ASP A 193 -15.14 -3.32 1.03
C ASP A 193 -15.55 -1.87 0.73
N PHE A 194 -15.30 -1.46 -0.50
CA PHE A 194 -15.58 -0.12 -1.00
C PHE A 194 -17.08 0.24 -0.97
N ASN A 195 -17.96 -0.71 -1.30
CA ASN A 195 -19.40 -0.47 -1.32
C ASN A 195 -19.95 -0.30 0.10
N GLU A 196 -19.43 -1.08 1.06
CA GLU A 196 -19.81 -0.99 2.47
C GLU A 196 -19.39 0.36 3.07
N LEU A 197 -18.21 0.87 2.71
CA LEU A 197 -17.74 2.18 3.13
C LEU A 197 -18.65 3.30 2.62
N LEU A 198 -19.00 3.30 1.32
CA LEU A 198 -19.91 4.31 0.76
C LEU A 198 -21.30 4.26 1.40
N GLN A 199 -21.81 3.07 1.74
CA GLN A 199 -23.08 2.92 2.47
C GLN A 199 -23.01 3.53 3.86
N LYS A 200 -21.95 3.27 4.63
CA LYS A 200 -21.79 3.86 5.97
C LYS A 200 -21.62 5.38 5.92
N ILE A 201 -20.91 5.91 4.91
CA ILE A 201 -20.82 7.37 4.75
C ILE A 201 -22.21 7.95 4.44
N MET A 202 -22.98 7.32 3.57
CA MET A 202 -24.38 7.71 3.32
C MET A 202 -25.24 7.58 4.58
N ASP A 203 -24.94 6.61 5.46
CA ASP A 203 -25.62 6.49 6.74
C ASP A 203 -25.35 7.68 7.66
N LEU A 204 -24.08 8.09 7.77
CA LEU A 204 -23.68 9.28 8.53
C LEU A 204 -24.29 10.56 7.95
N ILE A 205 -24.37 10.68 6.62
CA ILE A 205 -25.05 11.81 5.97
C ILE A 205 -26.50 11.91 6.44
N PHE A 206 -27.23 10.79 6.54
CA PHE A 206 -28.64 10.79 6.98
C PHE A 206 -28.82 11.05 8.48
N VAL A 207 -27.78 10.87 9.29
CA VAL A 207 -27.81 11.24 10.72
C VAL A 207 -27.75 12.76 10.87
N VAL A 208 -27.00 13.43 9.98
CA VAL A 208 -26.74 14.87 10.10
C VAL A 208 -27.66 15.71 9.21
N VAL A 209 -28.04 15.20 8.04
CA VAL A 209 -28.95 15.84 7.08
C VAL A 209 -30.28 15.10 7.07
N ASP A 210 -31.37 15.83 7.31
CA ASP A 210 -32.73 15.29 7.35
C ASP A 210 -33.30 15.08 5.93
N ALA A 211 -32.73 14.14 5.17
CA ALA A 211 -33.14 13.78 3.81
C ALA A 211 -34.11 12.60 3.77
N ASP A 212 -34.95 12.53 2.72
CA ASP A 212 -35.86 11.39 2.50
C ASP A 212 -35.23 10.32 1.59
N TYR A 213 -34.45 10.77 0.60
CA TYR A 213 -33.75 9.95 -0.39
C TYR A 213 -32.31 10.41 -0.56
N GLY A 214 -31.41 9.45 -0.82
CA GLY A 214 -29.99 9.73 -1.03
C GLY A 214 -29.37 8.77 -2.03
N TYR A 215 -28.52 9.29 -2.90
CA TYR A 215 -27.90 8.57 -4.00
C TYR A 215 -26.42 8.92 -4.10
N VAL A 216 -25.58 7.90 -4.26
CA VAL A 216 -24.20 8.05 -4.76
C VAL A 216 -24.16 7.43 -6.14
N ILE A 217 -23.78 8.22 -7.13
CA ILE A 217 -23.74 7.81 -8.53
C ILE A 217 -22.34 8.06 -9.06
N LEU A 218 -21.69 7.03 -9.60
CA LEU A 218 -20.38 7.15 -10.21
C LEU A 218 -20.51 7.21 -11.74
N THR A 219 -19.63 8.00 -12.37
CA THR A 219 -19.55 8.05 -13.83
C THR A 219 -18.68 6.89 -14.32
N GLY A 220 -19.20 6.05 -15.22
CA GLY A 220 -18.46 4.94 -15.81
C GLY A 220 -17.29 5.40 -16.68
N GLU A 221 -16.28 4.54 -16.83
CA GLU A 221 -15.04 4.86 -17.55
C GLU A 221 -15.20 4.86 -19.09
N LYS A 222 -16.20 4.15 -19.63
CA LYS A 222 -16.31 3.89 -21.09
C LYS A 222 -17.20 4.86 -21.87
N LYS A 223 -18.22 5.50 -21.24
CA LYS A 223 -19.08 6.53 -21.87
C LYS A 223 -19.53 7.57 -20.83
N LYS A 224 -19.59 8.84 -21.25
CA LYS A 224 -19.99 9.99 -20.41
C LYS A 224 -21.44 9.89 -19.86
N ASP A 225 -22.27 9.01 -20.43
CA ASP A 225 -23.67 8.77 -20.04
C ASP A 225 -23.88 7.55 -19.14
N ASP A 226 -22.82 6.81 -18.81
CA ASP A 226 -22.92 5.59 -17.99
C ASP A 226 -22.95 5.98 -16.51
N LEU A 227 -24.13 6.35 -16.01
CA LEU A 227 -24.37 6.70 -14.61
C LEU A 227 -24.80 5.44 -13.85
N ALA A 228 -23.90 4.91 -13.02
CA ALA A 228 -24.17 3.73 -12.21
C ALA A 228 -24.47 4.15 -10.76
N PRO A 229 -25.67 3.89 -10.23
CA PRO A 229 -25.94 4.08 -8.82
C PRO A 229 -25.18 3.02 -8.01
N VAL A 230 -24.30 3.48 -7.11
CA VAL A 230 -23.49 2.60 -6.26
C VAL A 230 -24.08 2.50 -4.85
N VAL A 231 -24.71 3.59 -4.39
CA VAL A 231 -25.44 3.61 -3.12
C VAL A 231 -26.80 4.25 -3.31
N VAL A 232 -27.83 3.63 -2.73
CA VAL A 232 -29.19 4.16 -2.67
C VAL A 232 -29.68 4.01 -1.24
N LYS A 233 -30.10 5.13 -0.63
CA LYS A 233 -30.62 5.15 0.74
C LYS A 233 -32.00 5.82 0.81
N TYR A 234 -32.84 5.24 1.66
CA TYR A 234 -34.20 5.69 1.95
C TYR A 234 -34.33 5.94 3.46
N LYS A 235 -35.07 6.98 3.84
CA LYS A 235 -35.36 7.25 5.26
C LYS A 235 -36.37 6.25 5.86
N ASP A 236 -37.35 5.79 5.06
CA ASP A 236 -38.33 4.77 5.45
C ASP A 236 -38.22 3.55 4.51
N ASP A 237 -37.89 2.40 5.09
CA ASP A 237 -37.62 1.14 4.37
C ASP A 237 -38.86 0.56 3.67
N LYS A 238 -40.08 1.06 3.99
CA LYS A 238 -41.34 0.64 3.36
C LYS A 238 -41.47 1.02 1.88
N VAL A 239 -40.59 1.89 1.36
CA VAL A 239 -40.57 2.35 -0.04
C VAL A 239 -39.69 1.47 -0.94
N LYS A 240 -38.99 0.45 -0.39
CA LYS A 240 -38.19 -0.53 -1.17
C LYS A 240 -38.98 -1.29 -2.25
N ALA A 241 -40.31 -1.27 -2.21
CA ALA A 241 -41.19 -2.14 -2.99
C ALA A 241 -41.47 -1.74 -4.47
N LYS A 242 -40.79 -0.75 -5.07
CA LYS A 242 -41.08 -0.36 -6.47
C LYS A 242 -39.91 -0.20 -7.44
N GLY A 243 -38.68 -0.57 -7.09
CA GLY A 243 -37.59 -0.81 -8.06
C GLY A 243 -37.17 0.36 -9.00
N GLU A 244 -37.79 1.54 -8.92
CA GLU A 244 -37.48 2.68 -9.79
C GLU A 244 -36.50 3.62 -9.10
N LEU A 245 -35.31 3.79 -9.69
CA LEU A 245 -34.33 4.78 -9.28
C LEU A 245 -34.95 6.19 -9.41
N ARG A 246 -35.14 6.87 -8.27
CA ARG A 246 -35.74 8.22 -8.22
C ARG A 246 -34.73 9.37 -8.29
N ALA A 247 -33.48 9.11 -8.68
CA ALA A 247 -32.50 10.17 -8.87
C ALA A 247 -32.82 11.01 -10.12
N SER A 248 -32.58 12.32 -10.07
CA SER A 248 -32.95 13.23 -11.16
C SER A 248 -31.80 13.39 -12.13
N ARG A 249 -31.90 12.72 -13.30
CA ARG A 249 -30.89 12.84 -14.38
C ARG A 249 -30.63 14.29 -14.78
N THR A 250 -31.65 15.15 -14.74
CA THR A 250 -31.53 16.58 -15.07
C THR A 250 -30.59 17.30 -14.09
N ILE A 251 -30.73 17.06 -12.78
CA ILE A 251 -29.87 17.66 -11.76
C ILE A 251 -28.45 17.09 -11.87
N ILE A 252 -28.33 15.76 -11.99
CA ILE A 252 -27.03 15.08 -12.09
C ILE A 252 -26.25 15.57 -13.31
N ASN A 253 -26.88 15.62 -14.49
CA ASN A 253 -26.23 16.07 -15.70
C ASN A 253 -25.80 17.53 -15.63
N ARG A 254 -26.59 18.38 -14.96
CA ARG A 254 -26.21 19.77 -14.69
C ARG A 254 -24.94 19.83 -13.84
N VAL A 255 -24.90 19.09 -12.73
CA VAL A 255 -23.73 19.04 -11.82
C VAL A 255 -22.49 18.52 -12.53
N VAL A 256 -22.61 17.45 -13.33
CA VAL A 256 -21.48 16.86 -14.06
C VAL A 256 -21.00 17.76 -15.20
N LYS A 257 -21.91 18.38 -15.95
CA LYS A 257 -21.58 19.22 -17.13
C LYS A 257 -21.04 20.58 -16.72
N ASP A 258 -21.76 21.26 -15.82
CA ASP A 258 -21.46 22.63 -15.41
C ASP A 258 -20.46 22.66 -14.26
N LYS A 259 -20.17 21.50 -13.64
CA LYS A 259 -19.18 21.34 -12.57
C LYS A 259 -19.48 22.21 -11.34
N VAL A 260 -20.76 22.31 -10.99
CA VAL A 260 -21.26 23.12 -9.86
C VAL A 260 -22.10 22.27 -8.92
N ALA A 261 -22.11 22.64 -7.65
CA ALA A 261 -23.09 22.12 -6.70
C ALA A 261 -24.45 22.81 -6.93
N VAL A 262 -25.53 22.05 -6.78
CA VAL A 262 -26.90 22.51 -7.04
C VAL A 262 -27.73 22.37 -5.77
N LEU A 263 -28.42 23.44 -5.39
CA LEU A 263 -29.47 23.45 -4.37
C LEU A 263 -30.76 24.00 -4.99
N THR A 264 -31.87 23.32 -4.74
CA THR A 264 -33.21 23.76 -5.13
C THR A 264 -34.19 23.56 -3.99
N SER A 265 -34.85 24.62 -3.56
CA SER A 265 -35.87 24.60 -2.51
C SER A 265 -37.28 24.27 -3.04
N ASN A 266 -37.48 24.40 -4.36
CA ASN A 266 -38.69 23.98 -5.06
C ASN A 266 -38.37 23.52 -6.49
N ALA A 267 -37.95 22.26 -6.62
CA ALA A 267 -37.48 21.69 -7.88
C ALA A 267 -38.53 21.72 -9.01
N MET A 268 -39.82 21.73 -8.68
CA MET A 268 -40.91 21.73 -9.67
C MET A 268 -41.15 23.10 -10.32
N THR A 269 -40.74 24.19 -9.68
CA THR A 269 -40.99 25.57 -10.14
C THR A 269 -39.71 26.33 -10.50
N ASP A 270 -38.56 25.72 -10.28
CA ASP A 270 -37.27 26.34 -10.56
C ASP A 270 -37.01 26.41 -12.08
N SER A 271 -37.08 27.63 -12.59
CA SER A 271 -36.85 27.97 -14.00
C SER A 271 -35.51 27.48 -14.56
N ARG A 272 -34.51 27.22 -13.70
CA ARG A 272 -33.19 26.70 -14.09
C ARG A 272 -33.24 25.28 -14.64
N PHE A 273 -34.33 24.54 -14.40
CA PHE A 273 -34.49 23.14 -14.85
C PHE A 273 -35.55 22.95 -15.94
N GLY A 274 -36.25 24.00 -16.38
CA GLY A 274 -37.30 23.92 -17.42
C GLY A 274 -38.48 22.99 -17.06
N GLN A 275 -39.30 22.57 -18.04
CA GLN A 275 -40.37 21.57 -17.87
C GLN A 275 -39.82 20.14 -17.70
N ALA A 276 -38.91 19.92 -16.75
CA ALA A 276 -38.27 18.62 -16.55
C ALA A 276 -39.26 17.57 -16.01
N GLN A 277 -39.71 16.67 -16.89
CA GLN A 277 -40.62 15.56 -16.57
C GLN A 277 -40.13 14.66 -15.42
N SER A 278 -38.81 14.50 -15.24
CA SER A 278 -38.23 13.68 -14.16
C SER A 278 -38.51 14.25 -12.76
N LEU A 279 -38.47 15.59 -12.61
CA LEU A 279 -38.72 16.27 -11.33
C LEU A 279 -40.19 16.21 -10.94
N MET A 280 -41.09 16.30 -11.93
CA MET A 280 -42.53 16.19 -11.74
C MET A 280 -42.97 14.76 -11.42
N MET A 281 -42.38 13.74 -12.06
CA MET A 281 -42.69 12.33 -11.79
C MET A 281 -42.22 11.86 -10.40
N GLN A 282 -41.17 12.47 -9.84
CA GLN A 282 -40.56 12.05 -8.57
C GLN A 282 -41.06 12.86 -7.35
N GLN A 283 -41.93 13.86 -7.55
CA GLN A 283 -42.48 14.75 -6.51
C GLN A 283 -41.42 15.39 -5.60
N ILE A 284 -40.22 15.65 -6.14
CA ILE A 284 -39.11 16.24 -5.40
C ILE A 284 -39.46 17.70 -5.08
N ARG A 285 -39.50 18.05 -3.79
CA ARG A 285 -39.72 19.44 -3.35
C ARG A 285 -38.39 20.15 -3.18
N SER A 286 -37.51 19.59 -2.38
CA SER A 286 -36.18 20.12 -2.12
C SER A 286 -35.11 19.11 -2.53
N ALA A 287 -34.03 19.57 -3.18
CA ALA A 287 -32.92 18.70 -3.56
C ALA A 287 -31.57 19.40 -3.50
N MET A 288 -30.54 18.63 -3.13
CA MET A 288 -29.14 19.02 -3.20
C MET A 288 -28.37 17.99 -4.02
N CYS A 289 -27.46 18.47 -4.85
CA CYS A 289 -26.55 17.58 -5.57
C CYS A 289 -25.15 18.20 -5.63
N VAL A 290 -24.15 17.43 -5.17
CA VAL A 290 -22.76 17.85 -5.15
C VAL A 290 -21.90 16.94 -6.01
N PRO A 291 -20.93 17.50 -6.75
CA PRO A 291 -19.96 16.71 -7.50
C PRO A 291 -18.92 16.06 -6.59
N LEU A 292 -18.50 14.84 -6.94
CA LEU A 292 -17.33 14.17 -6.41
C LEU A 292 -16.15 14.45 -7.33
N TRP A 293 -15.16 15.19 -6.84
CA TRP A 293 -14.04 15.68 -7.65
C TRP A 293 -12.81 14.78 -7.59
N LYS A 294 -12.22 14.54 -8.75
CA LYS A 294 -10.86 14.04 -8.90
C LYS A 294 -10.08 15.03 -9.75
N LYS A 295 -9.28 15.87 -9.10
CA LYS A 295 -8.62 17.03 -9.75
C LYS A 295 -9.68 17.85 -10.50
N ASP A 296 -9.55 17.99 -11.82
CA ASP A 296 -10.49 18.75 -12.65
C ASP A 296 -11.67 17.92 -13.20
N LYS A 297 -11.78 16.64 -12.87
CA LYS A 297 -12.82 15.73 -13.38
C LYS A 297 -13.84 15.39 -12.31
N VAL A 298 -15.12 15.41 -12.66
CA VAL A 298 -16.19 14.88 -11.83
C VAL A 298 -16.24 13.36 -12.03
N ILE A 299 -15.97 12.59 -10.97
CA ILE A 299 -15.99 11.11 -10.97
C ILE A 299 -17.34 10.52 -10.54
N GLY A 300 -18.22 11.37 -10.03
CA GLY A 300 -19.54 10.98 -9.57
C GLY A 300 -20.26 12.15 -8.92
N VAL A 301 -21.42 11.88 -8.33
CA VAL A 301 -22.23 12.85 -7.60
C VAL A 301 -22.85 12.21 -6.37
N ILE A 302 -23.12 13.05 -5.36
CA ILE A 302 -24.03 12.73 -4.26
C ILE A 302 -25.29 13.56 -4.47
N GLN A 303 -26.46 12.93 -4.46
CA GLN A 303 -27.75 13.61 -4.52
C GLN A 303 -28.57 13.28 -3.28
N LEU A 304 -29.15 14.29 -2.63
CA LEU A 304 -30.11 14.15 -1.54
C LEU A 304 -31.42 14.84 -1.92
N ASP A 305 -32.55 14.18 -1.69
CA ASP A 305 -33.88 14.72 -1.99
C ASP A 305 -34.77 14.70 -0.74
N SER A 306 -35.65 15.70 -0.64
CA SER A 306 -36.79 15.71 0.27
C SER A 306 -38.10 15.98 -0.47
N VAL A 307 -39.13 15.24 -0.07
CA VAL A 307 -40.52 15.37 -0.55
C VAL A 307 -41.40 16.10 0.45
N ARG A 308 -40.87 16.42 1.65
CA ARG A 308 -41.59 17.05 2.76
C ARG A 308 -41.67 18.58 2.62
N PRO A 309 -42.85 19.21 2.83
CA PRO A 309 -43.01 20.66 2.71
C PRO A 309 -42.24 21.47 3.77
N ASP A 310 -42.10 20.91 4.96
CA ASP A 310 -41.50 21.49 6.17
C ASP A 310 -39.98 21.32 6.22
N LYS A 311 -39.39 20.63 5.23
CA LYS A 311 -37.96 20.30 5.18
C LYS A 311 -37.36 20.72 3.84
N GLN A 312 -36.99 21.99 3.78
CA GLN A 312 -36.20 22.54 2.69
C GLN A 312 -34.73 22.54 3.09
N PHE A 313 -33.89 22.13 2.17
CA PHE A 313 -32.45 22.18 2.35
C PHE A 313 -31.98 23.63 2.28
N THR A 314 -31.01 23.96 3.11
CA THR A 314 -30.41 25.28 3.24
C THR A 314 -29.05 25.35 2.55
N GLU A 315 -28.48 26.55 2.42
CA GLU A 315 -27.10 26.69 1.94
C GLU A 315 -26.09 26.01 2.87
N ASP A 316 -26.34 26.01 4.18
CA ASP A 316 -25.49 25.33 5.16
C ASP A 316 -25.47 23.80 4.94
N ASP A 317 -26.65 23.22 4.64
CA ASP A 317 -26.74 21.79 4.32
C ASP A 317 -25.94 21.48 3.05
N LEU A 318 -25.92 22.41 2.09
CA LEU A 318 -25.15 22.27 0.85
C LEU A 318 -23.63 22.38 1.14
N GLU A 319 -23.21 23.28 2.02
CA GLU A 319 -21.80 23.40 2.43
C GLU A 319 -21.31 22.15 3.15
N LEU A 320 -22.09 21.63 4.09
CA LEU A 320 -21.81 20.35 4.76
C LEU A 320 -21.69 19.23 3.72
N LEU A 321 -22.65 19.13 2.78
CA LEU A 321 -22.63 18.08 1.76
C LEU A 321 -21.44 18.22 0.80
N LYS A 322 -21.02 19.45 0.45
CA LYS A 322 -19.81 19.70 -0.35
C LYS A 322 -18.54 19.21 0.38
N ALA A 323 -18.44 19.46 1.68
CA ALA A 323 -17.31 19.00 2.49
C ALA A 323 -17.25 17.46 2.52
N ILE A 324 -18.39 16.81 2.76
CA ILE A 324 -18.52 15.35 2.74
C ILE A 324 -18.20 14.79 1.34
N GLY A 325 -18.72 15.42 0.29
CA GLY A 325 -18.45 15.02 -1.10
C GLY A 325 -16.97 15.09 -1.46
N SER A 326 -16.26 16.11 -0.98
CA SER A 326 -14.81 16.22 -1.19
C SER A 326 -14.05 15.09 -0.50
N GLN A 327 -14.41 14.75 0.75
CA GLN A 327 -13.81 13.61 1.44
C GLN A 327 -14.15 12.27 0.79
N MET A 328 -15.41 12.07 0.41
CA MET A 328 -15.84 10.86 -0.31
C MET A 328 -15.07 10.69 -1.62
N ALA A 329 -14.84 11.77 -2.37
CA ALA A 329 -14.08 11.68 -3.61
C ALA A 329 -12.64 11.23 -3.39
N MET A 330 -11.98 11.72 -2.33
CA MET A 330 -10.65 11.27 -1.92
C MET A 330 -10.64 9.79 -1.52
N VAL A 331 -11.64 9.34 -0.76
CA VAL A 331 -11.81 7.94 -0.35
C VAL A 331 -11.95 7.02 -1.57
N ILE A 332 -12.76 7.44 -2.55
CA ILE A 332 -12.98 6.71 -3.80
C ILE A 332 -11.68 6.61 -4.60
N GLU A 333 -10.92 7.70 -4.68
CA GLU A 333 -9.62 7.70 -5.34
C GLU A 333 -8.62 6.76 -4.64
N GLN A 334 -8.54 6.81 -3.31
CA GLN A 334 -7.65 5.96 -2.54
C GLN A 334 -8.00 4.47 -2.68
N ALA A 335 -9.30 4.13 -2.66
CA ALA A 335 -9.76 2.76 -2.87
C ALA A 335 -9.35 2.23 -4.26
N SER A 336 -9.58 3.03 -5.31
CA SER A 336 -9.19 2.67 -6.68
C SER A 336 -7.68 2.51 -6.84
N LEU A 337 -6.87 3.38 -6.23
CA LEU A 337 -5.41 3.26 -6.25
C LEU A 337 -4.91 2.02 -5.51
N ASN A 338 -5.46 1.73 -4.34
CA ASN A 338 -5.10 0.54 -3.56
C ASN A 338 -5.45 -0.76 -4.30
N GLU A 339 -6.56 -0.80 -5.02
CA GLU A 339 -6.94 -1.95 -5.84
C GLU A 339 -5.93 -2.17 -6.98
N LYS A 340 -5.55 -1.10 -7.70
CA LYS A 340 -4.53 -1.16 -8.75
C LYS A 340 -3.18 -1.65 -8.22
N ILE A 341 -2.72 -1.11 -7.08
CA ILE A 341 -1.48 -1.57 -6.44
C ILE A 341 -1.54 -3.06 -6.12
N ARG A 342 -2.67 -3.54 -5.57
CA ARG A 342 -2.84 -4.97 -5.26
C ARG A 342 -2.87 -5.84 -6.51
N GLU A 343 -3.47 -5.37 -7.60
CA GLU A 343 -3.47 -6.07 -8.88
C GLU A 343 -2.07 -6.15 -9.47
N GLU A 344 -1.32 -5.05 -9.49
CA GLU A 344 0.07 -5.01 -9.91
C GLU A 344 0.94 -5.94 -9.05
N GLU A 345 0.80 -5.92 -7.72
CA GLU A 345 1.52 -6.84 -6.82
C GLU A 345 1.17 -8.30 -7.09
N ARG A 346 -0.10 -8.63 -7.32
CA ARG A 346 -0.51 -10.00 -7.67
C ARG A 346 0.06 -10.43 -9.01
N MET A 347 0.06 -9.55 -10.00
CA MET A 347 0.64 -9.82 -11.32
C MET A 347 2.15 -10.00 -11.21
N ARG A 348 2.84 -9.10 -10.51
CA ARG A 348 4.27 -9.18 -10.21
C ARG A 348 4.65 -10.50 -9.54
N ASN A 349 3.97 -10.87 -8.46
CA ASN A 349 4.21 -12.12 -7.73
C ASN A 349 4.01 -13.38 -8.59
N ARG A 350 3.13 -13.32 -9.60
CA ARG A 350 2.96 -14.42 -10.57
C ARG A 350 4.13 -14.46 -11.54
N LEU A 351 4.55 -13.30 -12.06
CA LEU A 351 5.64 -13.20 -13.03
C LEU A 351 7.02 -13.47 -12.40
N GLU A 352 7.25 -13.11 -11.14
CA GLU A 352 8.49 -13.37 -10.37
C GLU A 352 8.89 -14.84 -10.29
N ARG A 353 7.92 -15.75 -10.44
CA ARG A 353 8.17 -17.19 -10.43
C ARG A 353 8.73 -17.72 -11.75
N PHE A 354 8.61 -16.96 -12.83
CA PHE A 354 8.89 -17.43 -14.19
C PHE A 354 9.79 -16.48 -14.99
N HIS A 355 10.02 -15.25 -14.51
CA HIS A 355 10.68 -14.20 -15.27
C HIS A 355 11.74 -13.47 -14.44
N SER A 356 12.78 -12.95 -15.11
CA SER A 356 13.77 -12.11 -14.44
C SER A 356 13.15 -10.78 -13.99
N PRO A 357 13.65 -10.13 -12.93
CA PRO A 357 13.11 -8.85 -12.44
C PRO A 357 12.97 -7.78 -13.52
N GLN A 358 13.87 -7.81 -14.51
CA GLN A 358 13.90 -6.87 -15.63
C GLN A 358 12.75 -7.11 -16.61
N LEU A 359 12.45 -8.37 -16.96
CA LEU A 359 11.33 -8.71 -17.84
C LEU A 359 9.99 -8.39 -17.17
N ILE A 360 9.90 -8.56 -15.85
CA ILE A 360 8.71 -8.21 -15.06
C ILE A 360 8.47 -6.71 -15.07
N GLU A 361 9.53 -5.93 -14.90
CA GLU A 361 9.44 -4.47 -14.92
C GLU A 361 9.00 -3.95 -16.30
N MET A 362 9.45 -4.58 -17.39
CA MET A 362 8.97 -4.27 -18.74
C MET A 362 7.48 -4.60 -18.90
N ILE A 363 7.05 -5.82 -18.53
CA ILE A 363 5.64 -6.23 -18.61
C ILE A 363 4.75 -5.28 -17.79
N LEU A 364 5.17 -4.89 -16.58
CA LEU A 364 4.36 -4.04 -15.70
C LEU A 364 4.34 -2.55 -16.09
N LYS A 365 5.34 -2.05 -16.83
CA LYS A 365 5.44 -0.64 -17.23
C LYS A 365 4.77 -0.31 -18.56
N GLU A 366 4.56 -1.31 -19.40
CA GLU A 366 4.06 -1.13 -20.76
C GLU A 366 2.53 -1.24 -20.83
N SER A 367 1.93 -0.47 -21.73
CA SER A 367 0.48 -0.51 -21.98
C SER A 367 0.05 -1.88 -22.52
N GLU A 368 -1.24 -2.25 -22.44
CA GLU A 368 -1.73 -3.56 -22.94
C GLU A 368 -1.30 -3.83 -24.41
N GLU A 369 -1.23 -2.78 -25.24
CA GLU A 369 -0.77 -2.86 -26.64
C GLU A 369 0.76 -3.09 -26.78
N GLU A 370 1.56 -2.66 -25.80
CA GLU A 370 3.02 -2.82 -25.80
C GLU A 370 3.46 -4.13 -25.11
N GLN A 371 2.69 -4.62 -24.15
CA GLN A 371 2.86 -5.98 -23.60
C GLN A 371 2.76 -7.05 -24.69
N GLU A 372 1.85 -6.90 -25.65
CA GLU A 372 1.77 -7.77 -26.84
C GLU A 372 3.06 -7.70 -27.67
N ASN A 373 3.67 -6.51 -27.83
CA ASN A 373 4.93 -6.32 -28.56
C ASN A 373 6.16 -6.92 -27.85
N ILE A 374 6.18 -7.05 -26.51
CA ILE A 374 7.25 -7.79 -25.80
C ILE A 374 7.13 -9.29 -26.05
N MET A 375 5.91 -9.78 -26.23
CA MET A 375 5.58 -11.20 -26.38
C MET A 375 5.68 -11.72 -27.83
N GLU A 376 5.73 -10.83 -28.82
CA GLU A 376 5.99 -11.17 -30.22
C GLU A 376 7.39 -11.78 -30.44
N SER A 377 7.51 -12.63 -31.45
CA SER A 377 8.78 -13.25 -31.82
C SER A 377 9.74 -12.22 -32.41
N LYS A 378 10.93 -12.07 -31.81
CA LYS A 378 11.98 -11.14 -32.23
C LYS A 378 13.27 -11.90 -32.58
N ASP A 379 13.86 -11.53 -33.71
CA ASP A 379 15.23 -11.92 -34.05
C ASP A 379 16.21 -11.13 -33.19
N LEU A 380 17.00 -11.82 -32.37
CA LEU A 380 17.99 -11.19 -31.51
C LEU A 380 19.27 -12.02 -31.35
N THR A 381 20.33 -11.39 -30.85
CA THR A 381 21.59 -12.05 -30.46
C THR A 381 21.56 -12.38 -28.98
N ALA A 382 21.64 -13.67 -28.64
CA ALA A 382 21.69 -14.11 -27.25
C ALA A 382 22.89 -15.00 -26.97
N THR A 383 23.32 -15.01 -25.72
CA THR A 383 24.25 -15.99 -25.15
C THR A 383 23.47 -17.00 -24.31
N ILE A 384 23.56 -18.26 -24.70
CA ILE A 384 22.87 -19.38 -24.06
C ILE A 384 23.86 -20.09 -23.14
N LEU A 385 23.43 -20.37 -21.91
CA LEU A 385 24.16 -21.14 -20.92
C LEU A 385 23.34 -22.38 -20.56
N PHE A 386 23.96 -23.55 -20.70
CA PHE A 386 23.47 -24.80 -20.11
C PHE A 386 24.39 -25.21 -18.98
N THR A 387 23.81 -25.66 -17.87
CA THR A 387 24.53 -26.34 -16.80
C THR A 387 23.83 -27.65 -16.47
N ASP A 388 24.61 -28.67 -16.16
CA ASP A 388 24.08 -30.01 -15.83
C ASP A 388 24.87 -30.64 -14.68
N ILE A 389 24.20 -31.48 -13.89
CA ILE A 389 24.79 -32.22 -12.78
C ILE A 389 25.40 -33.52 -13.30
N ILE A 390 26.69 -33.71 -13.07
CA ILE A 390 27.38 -34.92 -13.52
C ILE A 390 27.04 -36.08 -12.60
N GLY A 391 26.61 -37.20 -13.19
CA GLY A 391 26.29 -38.42 -12.47
C GLY A 391 24.92 -38.40 -11.79
N PHE A 392 24.05 -37.46 -12.13
CA PHE A 392 22.73 -37.33 -11.53
C PHE A 392 21.87 -38.60 -11.65
N THR A 393 21.92 -39.32 -12.78
CA THR A 393 21.16 -40.57 -12.93
C THR A 393 21.53 -41.58 -11.85
N SER A 394 22.81 -41.83 -11.64
CA SER A 394 23.28 -42.72 -10.57
C SER A 394 22.91 -42.19 -9.19
N LEU A 395 23.02 -40.88 -8.99
CA LEU A 395 22.61 -40.22 -7.74
C LEU A 395 21.11 -40.43 -7.46
N SER A 396 20.28 -40.37 -8.50
CA SER A 396 18.83 -40.52 -8.43
C SER A 396 18.35 -41.94 -8.14
N GLU A 397 19.18 -42.95 -8.44
CA GLU A 397 18.92 -44.35 -8.11
C GLU A 397 19.22 -44.66 -6.64
N GLU A 398 20.15 -43.91 -6.03
CA GLU A 398 20.58 -44.13 -4.64
C GLU A 398 19.83 -43.28 -3.61
N MET A 399 19.22 -42.16 -4.03
CA MET A 399 18.53 -41.21 -3.15
C MET A 399 17.01 -41.39 -3.22
N SER A 400 16.32 -41.09 -2.13
CA SER A 400 14.85 -41.05 -2.20
C SER A 400 14.38 -39.87 -3.06
N PRO A 401 13.20 -39.96 -3.71
CA PRO A 401 12.65 -38.85 -4.50
C PRO A 401 12.54 -37.52 -3.75
N ARG A 402 12.31 -37.59 -2.42
CA ARG A 402 12.22 -36.40 -1.56
C ARG A 402 13.58 -35.74 -1.38
N GLU A 403 14.64 -36.52 -1.15
CA GLU A 403 16.00 -36.01 -0.98
C GLU A 403 16.53 -35.42 -2.28
N ILE A 404 16.27 -36.07 -3.42
CA ILE A 404 16.63 -35.56 -4.75
C ILE A 404 15.97 -34.21 -5.00
N ASN A 405 14.66 -34.10 -4.72
CA ASN A 405 13.93 -32.86 -4.91
C ASN A 405 14.46 -31.73 -4.00
N LEU A 406 14.78 -32.02 -2.74
CA LEU A 406 15.40 -31.04 -1.83
C LEU A 406 16.76 -30.57 -2.36
N MET A 407 17.61 -31.50 -2.81
CA MET A 407 18.92 -31.19 -3.38
C MET A 407 18.79 -30.34 -4.65
N LEU A 408 17.91 -30.71 -5.58
CA LEU A 408 17.66 -29.95 -6.80
C LEU A 408 17.15 -28.54 -6.50
N ASN A 409 16.18 -28.40 -5.59
CA ASN A 409 15.66 -27.08 -5.23
C ASN A 409 16.73 -26.20 -4.59
N GLN A 410 17.58 -26.74 -3.72
CA GLN A 410 18.71 -26.00 -3.14
C GLN A 410 19.72 -25.58 -4.22
N PHE A 411 20.08 -26.51 -5.11
CA PHE A 411 20.98 -26.23 -6.23
C PHE A 411 20.41 -25.15 -7.15
N PHE A 412 19.19 -25.33 -7.67
CA PHE A 412 18.56 -24.40 -8.60
C PHE A 412 18.33 -23.03 -7.97
N SER A 413 17.98 -22.95 -6.69
CA SER A 413 17.82 -21.67 -6.00
C SER A 413 19.11 -20.85 -6.04
N ARG A 414 20.25 -21.45 -5.67
CA ARG A 414 21.56 -20.79 -5.67
C ARG A 414 22.03 -20.42 -7.07
N MET A 415 21.85 -21.32 -8.04
CA MET A 415 22.23 -21.03 -9.43
C MET A 415 21.38 -19.89 -10.02
N THR A 416 20.08 -19.85 -9.70
CA THR A 416 19.17 -18.80 -10.15
C THR A 416 19.53 -17.43 -9.58
N GLU A 417 19.84 -17.35 -8.29
CA GLU A 417 20.34 -16.11 -7.66
C GLU A 417 21.55 -15.54 -8.41
N ILE A 418 22.51 -16.41 -8.78
CA ILE A 418 23.70 -16.00 -9.54
C ILE A 418 23.34 -15.55 -10.95
N ILE A 419 22.48 -16.28 -11.65
CA ILE A 419 22.07 -15.93 -13.02
C ILE A 419 21.37 -14.56 -13.03
N PHE A 420 20.46 -14.30 -12.09
CA PHE A 420 19.80 -13.01 -11.96
C PHE A 420 20.77 -11.88 -11.59
N LYS A 421 21.76 -12.14 -10.73
CA LYS A 421 22.82 -11.18 -10.39
C LYS A 421 23.60 -10.68 -11.62
N TYR A 422 23.71 -11.51 -12.67
CA TYR A 422 24.37 -11.18 -13.93
C TYR A 422 23.40 -10.81 -15.06
N ASP A 423 22.14 -10.46 -14.73
CA ASP A 423 21.05 -10.14 -15.66
C ASP A 423 20.73 -11.24 -16.68
N GLY A 424 20.92 -12.50 -16.30
CA GLY A 424 20.43 -13.63 -17.07
C GLY A 424 18.96 -13.90 -16.80
N MET A 425 18.28 -14.53 -17.75
CA MET A 425 16.95 -15.08 -17.61
C MET A 425 17.04 -16.60 -17.51
N ILE A 426 16.28 -17.20 -16.58
CA ILE A 426 16.05 -18.65 -16.59
C ILE A 426 15.02 -18.95 -17.66
N ASP A 427 15.39 -19.79 -18.62
CA ASP A 427 14.48 -20.24 -19.67
C ASP A 427 13.66 -21.43 -19.17
N LYS A 428 14.33 -22.50 -18.73
CA LYS A 428 13.69 -23.66 -18.09
C LYS A 428 14.65 -24.56 -17.33
N TYR A 429 14.08 -25.39 -16.47
CA TYR A 429 14.73 -26.55 -15.86
C TYR A 429 14.37 -27.81 -16.67
N ILE A 430 15.37 -28.62 -17.01
CA ILE A 430 15.23 -29.84 -17.81
C ILE A 430 15.82 -30.99 -17.00
N GLY A 431 15.02 -31.53 -16.07
CA GLY A 431 15.52 -32.52 -15.10
C GLY A 431 16.52 -31.88 -14.14
N ASP A 432 17.77 -32.32 -14.20
CA ASP A 432 18.95 -31.81 -13.49
C ASP A 432 19.69 -30.68 -14.24
N CYS A 433 19.31 -30.45 -15.49
CA CYS A 433 19.87 -29.40 -16.32
C CYS A 433 19.13 -28.07 -16.13
N LEU A 434 19.87 -26.96 -16.14
CA LEU A 434 19.34 -25.60 -16.15
C LEU A 434 19.77 -24.91 -17.44
N MET A 435 18.80 -24.30 -18.12
CA MET A 435 19.01 -23.44 -19.27
C MET A 435 18.78 -21.97 -18.90
N ALA A 436 19.75 -21.12 -19.21
CA ALA A 436 19.68 -19.69 -19.02
C ALA A 436 20.09 -18.93 -20.29
N VAL A 437 19.54 -17.73 -20.42
CA VAL A 437 19.71 -16.88 -21.61
C VAL A 437 20.11 -15.48 -21.17
N PHE A 438 21.14 -14.95 -21.81
CA PHE A 438 21.59 -13.57 -21.66
C PHE A 438 21.38 -12.86 -22.99
N GLY A 439 20.70 -11.71 -22.98
CA GLY A 439 20.36 -10.97 -24.20
C GLY A 439 18.94 -11.16 -24.72
N ALA A 440 18.09 -11.90 -23.99
CA ALA A 440 16.65 -11.96 -24.22
C ALA A 440 15.92 -11.55 -22.93
N PRO A 441 14.81 -10.78 -23.00
CA PRO A 441 14.19 -10.18 -24.20
C PRO A 441 14.96 -8.98 -24.78
N ILE A 442 15.93 -8.42 -24.05
CA ILE A 442 16.71 -7.25 -24.46
C ILE A 442 18.18 -7.63 -24.61
N GLU A 443 18.73 -7.37 -25.80
CA GLU A 443 20.15 -7.54 -26.08
C GLU A 443 21.00 -6.50 -25.35
N LYS A 444 22.12 -6.94 -24.75
CA LYS A 444 23.11 -6.06 -24.12
C LYS A 444 24.50 -6.42 -24.65
N LYS A 445 25.32 -5.42 -24.95
CA LYS A 445 26.68 -5.62 -25.55
C LYS A 445 27.61 -6.57 -24.78
N LYS A 446 27.37 -6.78 -23.48
CA LYS A 446 28.22 -7.60 -22.60
C LYS A 446 27.60 -8.94 -22.20
N ASP A 447 26.54 -9.40 -22.88
CA ASP A 447 25.89 -10.70 -22.60
C ASP A 447 26.88 -11.88 -22.52
N PRO A 448 27.83 -12.03 -23.46
CA PRO A 448 28.80 -13.12 -23.39
C PRO A 448 29.71 -13.05 -22.16
N GLU A 449 30.08 -11.85 -21.71
CA GLU A 449 30.92 -11.65 -20.54
C GLU A 449 30.17 -12.04 -19.26
N ARG A 450 28.92 -11.61 -19.16
CA ARG A 450 28.05 -11.87 -18.01
C ARG A 450 27.72 -13.36 -17.89
N ALA A 451 27.48 -14.05 -19.00
CA ALA A 451 27.29 -15.50 -19.01
C ALA A 451 28.53 -16.25 -18.49
N ILE A 452 29.74 -15.88 -18.91
CA ILE A 452 30.98 -16.50 -18.43
C ILE A 452 31.22 -16.20 -16.94
N GLN A 453 30.97 -14.95 -16.51
CA GLN A 453 31.10 -14.57 -15.10
C GLN A 453 30.11 -15.32 -14.21
N ALA A 454 28.86 -15.45 -14.65
CA ALA A 454 27.84 -16.25 -13.99
C ALA A 454 28.31 -17.71 -13.85
N ALA A 455 28.76 -18.34 -14.94
CA ALA A 455 29.27 -19.71 -14.90
C ALA A 455 30.47 -19.90 -13.95
N GLN A 456 31.41 -18.94 -13.94
CA GLN A 456 32.55 -18.97 -13.02
C GLN A 456 32.13 -18.80 -11.56
N GLU A 457 31.13 -17.99 -11.28
CA GLU A 457 30.57 -17.80 -9.94
C GLU A 457 29.75 -19.02 -9.50
N MET A 458 28.92 -19.60 -10.38
CA MET A 458 28.21 -20.87 -10.13
C MET A 458 29.16 -21.98 -9.70
N ARG A 459 30.28 -22.15 -10.43
CA ARG A 459 31.32 -23.14 -10.09
C ARG A 459 31.98 -22.86 -8.74
N LYS A 460 32.18 -21.59 -8.38
CA LYS A 460 32.74 -21.21 -7.07
C LYS A 460 31.73 -21.46 -5.94
N GLU A 461 30.47 -21.12 -6.16
CA GLU A 461 29.41 -21.26 -5.17
C GLU A 461 29.11 -22.74 -4.89
N LEU A 462 29.06 -23.57 -5.94
CA LEU A 462 28.92 -25.03 -5.77
C LEU A 462 30.03 -25.60 -4.87
N LYS A 463 31.29 -25.18 -5.06
CA LYS A 463 32.40 -25.61 -4.20
C LYS A 463 32.19 -25.20 -2.74
N LYS A 464 31.61 -24.02 -2.48
CA LYS A 464 31.30 -23.57 -1.12
C LYS A 464 30.14 -24.38 -0.52
N MET A 465 29.08 -24.61 -1.28
CA MET A 465 27.93 -25.42 -0.83
C MET A 465 28.39 -26.83 -0.42
N ILE A 466 29.18 -27.49 -1.26
CA ILE A 466 29.74 -28.81 -0.97
C ILE A 466 30.65 -28.79 0.27
N ALA A 467 31.42 -27.72 0.48
CA ALA A 467 32.34 -27.61 1.62
C ALA A 467 31.64 -27.29 2.95
N ASN A 468 30.60 -26.46 2.94
CA ASN A 468 30.00 -25.87 4.14
C ASN A 468 28.68 -26.53 4.57
N GLU A 469 27.90 -27.06 3.63
CA GLU A 469 26.52 -27.50 3.91
C GLU A 469 26.42 -29.01 4.14
N GLY A 470 27.54 -29.73 4.17
CA GLY A 470 27.54 -31.15 4.49
C GLY A 470 26.68 -31.97 3.53
N LEU A 471 26.55 -31.56 2.27
CA LEU A 471 25.97 -32.38 1.21
C LEU A 471 26.70 -33.73 1.25
N GLU A 472 26.04 -34.76 1.78
CA GLU A 472 26.64 -36.08 2.02
C GLU A 472 27.20 -36.69 0.73
N LYS A 473 26.71 -36.22 -0.43
CA LYS A 473 27.14 -36.64 -1.76
C LYS A 473 27.69 -35.46 -2.55
N LYS A 474 28.97 -35.58 -2.94
CA LYS A 474 29.67 -34.62 -3.80
C LYS A 474 29.22 -34.84 -5.24
N PHE A 475 28.68 -33.81 -5.88
CA PHE A 475 28.45 -33.80 -7.32
C PHE A 475 29.18 -32.63 -7.97
N ASP A 476 29.57 -32.83 -9.22
CA ASP A 476 30.19 -31.79 -10.04
C ASP A 476 29.19 -31.30 -11.07
N VAL A 477 29.42 -30.12 -11.62
CA VAL A 477 28.63 -29.60 -12.74
C VAL A 477 29.48 -29.44 -13.98
N ARG A 478 28.84 -29.47 -15.13
CA ARG A 478 29.43 -29.11 -16.42
C ARG A 478 28.65 -27.97 -17.05
N VAL A 479 29.34 -27.08 -17.75
CA VAL A 479 28.73 -25.87 -18.32
C VAL A 479 29.11 -25.72 -19.79
N GLY A 480 28.13 -25.41 -20.62
CA GLY A 480 28.29 -25.09 -22.03
C GLY A 480 27.68 -23.74 -22.35
N ILE A 481 28.44 -22.87 -23.03
CA ILE A 481 28.02 -21.51 -23.36
C ILE A 481 28.22 -21.24 -24.85
N ASN A 482 27.20 -20.75 -25.53
CA ASN A 482 27.33 -20.33 -26.92
C ASN A 482 26.54 -19.05 -27.21
N THR A 483 27.03 -18.23 -28.14
CA THR A 483 26.40 -16.97 -28.55
C THR A 483 26.04 -17.04 -30.02
N GLY A 484 24.91 -16.45 -30.39
CA GLY A 484 24.55 -16.25 -31.78
C GLY A 484 23.13 -15.74 -31.97
N HIS A 485 22.71 -15.66 -33.23
CA HIS A 485 21.36 -15.25 -33.60
C HIS A 485 20.32 -16.32 -33.25
N VAL A 486 19.26 -15.90 -32.56
CA VAL A 486 18.13 -16.72 -32.13
C VAL A 486 16.83 -15.95 -32.33
N VAL A 487 15.72 -16.67 -32.39
CA VAL A 487 14.38 -16.09 -32.29
C VAL A 487 13.94 -16.22 -30.84
N ALA A 488 13.60 -15.11 -30.19
CA ALA A 488 13.05 -15.09 -28.84
C ALA A 488 11.55 -14.72 -28.91
N GLY A 489 10.69 -15.44 -28.21
CA GLY A 489 9.26 -15.13 -28.19
C GLY A 489 8.43 -16.21 -27.51
N ASN A 490 7.12 -15.99 -27.45
CA ASN A 490 6.18 -16.99 -26.96
C ASN A 490 6.02 -18.14 -27.96
N ILE A 491 6.42 -19.35 -27.56
CA ILE A 491 6.30 -20.58 -28.35
C ILE A 491 5.40 -21.58 -27.61
N GLY A 492 4.48 -22.22 -28.33
CA GLY A 492 3.54 -23.18 -27.76
C GLY A 492 2.15 -23.10 -28.39
N SER A 493 1.14 -23.56 -27.65
CA SER A 493 -0.27 -23.45 -28.06
C SER A 493 -0.96 -22.30 -27.31
N PRO A 494 -2.13 -21.81 -27.75
CA PRO A 494 -2.85 -20.74 -27.04
C PRO A 494 -3.12 -21.04 -25.55
N ASN A 495 -3.25 -22.32 -25.20
CA ASN A 495 -3.50 -22.77 -23.83
C ASN A 495 -2.22 -23.02 -23.01
N ARG A 496 -1.04 -22.96 -23.65
CA ARG A 496 0.27 -23.14 -23.03
C ARG A 496 1.35 -22.48 -23.90
N MET A 497 1.64 -21.23 -23.59
CA MET A 497 2.74 -20.45 -24.18
C MET A 497 3.94 -20.45 -23.21
N GLU A 498 5.15 -20.63 -23.74
CA GLU A 498 6.41 -20.45 -23.00
C GLU A 498 7.27 -19.43 -23.76
N TYR A 499 7.69 -18.36 -23.09
CA TYR A 499 8.68 -17.45 -23.67
C TYR A 499 10.04 -18.13 -23.65
N THR A 500 10.63 -18.36 -24.83
CA THR A 500 11.90 -19.08 -24.95
C THR A 500 12.67 -18.62 -26.19
N VAL A 501 13.93 -19.06 -26.30
CA VAL A 501 14.77 -18.83 -27.48
C VAL A 501 14.93 -20.08 -28.33
N ILE A 502 14.81 -19.93 -29.65
CA ILE A 502 15.04 -20.99 -30.63
C ILE A 502 16.17 -20.60 -31.56
N GLY A 503 17.08 -21.55 -31.82
CA GLY A 503 18.09 -21.40 -32.85
C GLY A 503 19.19 -22.45 -32.77
N ASP A 504 20.03 -22.49 -33.80
CA ASP A 504 21.23 -23.32 -33.81
C ASP A 504 22.18 -23.03 -32.62
N PRO A 505 22.35 -21.77 -32.15
CA PRO A 505 23.18 -21.49 -30.98
C PRO A 505 22.75 -22.21 -29.70
N VAL A 506 21.45 -22.40 -29.49
CA VAL A 506 20.88 -23.13 -28.34
C VAL A 506 21.37 -24.59 -28.35
N ASN A 507 21.26 -25.24 -29.52
CA ASN A 507 21.71 -26.62 -29.70
C ASN A 507 23.22 -26.78 -29.51
N ILE A 508 24.01 -25.81 -29.97
CA ILE A 508 25.46 -25.83 -29.77
C ILE A 508 25.81 -25.70 -28.29
N ALA A 509 25.16 -24.81 -27.54
CA ALA A 509 25.42 -24.63 -26.11
C ALA A 509 25.16 -25.93 -25.32
N SER A 510 24.02 -26.60 -25.54
CA SER A 510 23.73 -27.89 -24.92
C SER A 510 24.75 -28.97 -25.32
N ARG A 511 25.22 -28.99 -26.56
CA ARG A 511 26.25 -29.96 -26.99
C ARG A 511 27.61 -29.68 -26.35
N LEU A 512 27.99 -28.42 -26.19
CA LEU A 512 29.22 -28.03 -25.49
C LEU A 512 29.16 -28.47 -24.03
N GLU A 513 28.02 -28.29 -23.37
CA GLU A 513 27.76 -28.78 -22.02
C GLU A 513 27.97 -30.30 -21.94
N SER A 514 27.34 -31.07 -22.84
CA SER A 514 27.41 -32.54 -22.83
C SER A 514 28.84 -33.14 -22.97
N ILE A 515 29.77 -32.42 -23.62
CA ILE A 515 31.16 -32.87 -23.82
C ILE A 515 32.13 -32.28 -22.78
N ALA A 516 31.65 -31.39 -21.91
CA ALA A 516 32.46 -30.77 -20.88
C ALA A 516 32.78 -31.76 -19.75
N LYS A 517 34.00 -31.68 -19.23
CA LYS A 517 34.47 -32.45 -18.08
C LYS A 517 33.90 -31.88 -16.77
N PRO A 518 34.04 -32.60 -15.63
CA PRO A 518 33.69 -32.07 -14.32
C PRO A 518 34.26 -30.69 -14.03
N ASN A 519 33.38 -29.77 -13.65
CA ASN A 519 33.64 -28.35 -13.36
C ASN A 519 34.24 -27.56 -14.53
N GLN A 520 34.10 -28.06 -15.76
CA GLN A 520 34.59 -27.41 -16.96
C GLN A 520 33.53 -26.49 -17.56
N ILE A 521 33.97 -25.31 -18.01
CA ILE A 521 33.14 -24.32 -18.71
C ILE A 521 33.62 -24.27 -20.15
N LEU A 522 32.87 -24.89 -21.06
CA LEU A 522 33.16 -24.86 -22.48
C LEU A 522 32.38 -23.75 -23.18
N ILE A 523 33.06 -23.03 -24.07
CA ILE A 523 32.47 -21.95 -24.85
C ILE A 523 32.67 -22.18 -26.35
N GLY A 524 31.68 -21.76 -27.14
CA GLY A 524 31.75 -21.79 -28.60
C GLY A 524 32.64 -20.68 -29.17
N GLU A 525 32.93 -20.79 -30.46
CA GLU A 525 33.81 -19.86 -31.18
C GLU A 525 33.31 -18.41 -31.15
N GLU A 526 32.01 -18.21 -31.31
CA GLU A 526 31.43 -16.87 -31.36
C GLU A 526 31.51 -16.18 -29.99
N THR A 527 31.18 -16.91 -28.92
CA THR A 527 31.40 -16.44 -27.54
C THR A 527 32.87 -16.07 -27.34
N TYR A 528 33.82 -16.93 -27.76
CA TYR A 528 35.25 -16.65 -27.64
C TYR A 528 35.66 -15.36 -28.36
N LYS A 529 35.19 -15.12 -29.59
CA LYS A 529 35.49 -13.91 -30.36
C LYS A 529 35.05 -12.65 -29.61
N LEU A 530 33.85 -12.67 -29.03
CA LEU A 530 33.27 -11.52 -28.31
C LEU A 530 33.96 -11.23 -26.97
N VAL A 531 34.55 -12.25 -26.32
CA VAL A 531 35.21 -12.09 -25.02
C VAL A 531 36.75 -12.16 -25.06
N LYS A 532 37.33 -12.24 -26.26
CA LYS A 532 38.78 -12.40 -26.45
C LYS A 532 39.55 -11.29 -25.73
N GLY A 533 40.53 -11.69 -24.93
CA GLY A 533 41.37 -10.76 -24.15
C GLY A 533 40.80 -10.33 -22.80
N LYS A 534 39.55 -10.70 -22.47
CA LYS A 534 38.91 -10.36 -21.18
C LYS A 534 38.99 -11.48 -20.15
N PHE A 535 39.06 -12.74 -20.61
CA PHE A 535 39.15 -13.92 -19.75
C PHE A 535 40.36 -14.78 -20.12
N LYS A 536 40.84 -15.56 -19.15
CA LYS A 536 41.82 -16.61 -19.41
C LYS A 536 41.11 -17.78 -20.10
N ILE A 537 41.41 -17.99 -21.38
CA ILE A 537 40.73 -18.98 -22.22
C ILE A 537 41.76 -19.92 -22.82
N LYS A 538 41.49 -21.23 -22.74
CA LYS A 538 42.30 -22.28 -23.34
C LYS A 538 41.63 -22.80 -24.61
N LYS A 539 42.37 -22.88 -25.71
CA LYS A 539 41.89 -23.50 -26.97
C LYS A 539 41.86 -25.02 -26.80
N ILE A 540 40.69 -25.65 -26.93
CA ILE A 540 40.55 -27.11 -26.82
C ILE A 540 40.76 -27.79 -28.17
N GLY A 541 40.30 -27.16 -29.25
CA GLY A 541 40.41 -27.73 -30.60
C GLY A 541 39.05 -27.93 -31.27
N PRO A 542 39.04 -28.35 -32.53
CA PRO A 542 37.81 -28.74 -33.19
C PRO A 542 37.25 -30.03 -32.54
N LYS A 543 35.93 -30.07 -32.36
CA LYS A 543 35.20 -31.23 -31.85
C LYS A 543 34.01 -31.53 -32.74
N LYS A 544 33.84 -32.81 -33.05
CA LYS A 544 32.64 -33.30 -33.72
C LYS A 544 31.52 -33.45 -32.69
N VAL A 545 30.45 -32.69 -32.86
CA VAL A 545 29.24 -32.78 -32.03
C VAL A 545 28.12 -33.49 -32.77
N LYS A 546 27.31 -34.25 -32.04
CA LYS A 546 26.21 -35.03 -32.62
C LYS A 546 25.26 -34.12 -33.39
N GLY A 547 24.92 -34.48 -34.62
CA GLY A 547 23.96 -33.71 -35.45
C GLY A 547 24.54 -32.49 -36.18
N LYS A 548 25.86 -32.30 -36.24
CA LYS A 548 26.52 -31.37 -37.18
C LYS A 548 27.47 -32.14 -38.09
N SER A 549 27.48 -31.76 -39.38
CA SER A 549 28.40 -32.30 -40.38
C SER A 549 29.82 -31.77 -40.20
N ALA A 550 29.96 -30.48 -39.83
CA ALA A 550 31.23 -29.82 -39.58
C ALA A 550 31.64 -29.89 -38.09
N GLU A 551 32.95 -29.93 -37.85
CA GLU A 551 33.51 -29.79 -36.50
C GLU A 551 33.33 -28.35 -36.01
N ILE A 552 33.04 -28.20 -34.71
CA ILE A 552 32.95 -26.88 -34.07
C ILE A 552 34.23 -26.60 -33.30
N MET A 553 34.70 -25.36 -33.35
CA MET A 553 35.88 -24.93 -32.61
C MET A 553 35.51 -24.67 -31.14
N VAL A 554 36.14 -25.41 -30.22
CA VAL A 554 35.81 -25.37 -28.79
C VAL A 554 36.92 -24.71 -27.98
N TYR A 555 36.51 -23.93 -26.98
CA TYR A 555 37.37 -23.24 -26.04
C TYR A 555 36.90 -23.51 -24.61
N GLU A 556 37.80 -23.35 -23.65
CA GLU A 556 37.53 -23.51 -22.22
C GLU A 556 37.79 -22.18 -21.51
N ALA A 557 36.80 -21.68 -20.76
CA ALA A 557 36.97 -20.55 -19.87
C ALA A 557 37.47 -21.05 -18.50
N LEU A 558 38.63 -20.55 -18.06
CA LEU A 558 39.34 -21.07 -16.89
C LEU A 558 38.78 -20.57 -15.56
#